data_AF-A0A816L5T8-F1
#
_entry.id   AF-A0A816L5T8-F1
#
_cell.length_a   1.000
_cell.length_b   1.000
_cell.length_c   1.000
_cell.angle_alpha   90.00
_cell.angle_beta   90.00
_cell.angle_gamma   90.00
#
_symmetry.space_group_name_H-M   'P 1'
#
loop_
_entity.id
_entity.type
_entity.pdbx_description
1 polymer ?
#
loop_
_entity_poly.entity_id
_entity_poly.type
_entity_poly.pdbx_seq_one_letter_code
_entity_poly.pdbx_strand_id
1 'polypeptide(L)' 'MDKQNQQNEGTYDEVDRYIALKLGEDEQYSNPLDFWKKKDNQLGFPSLFQLAKRYFAIPCSSSAVERQFSAA' A
#
# COMPACT_ATOMS: atom_id res chain seq x y z
N MET A 1 -34.74 7.99 -2.04
CA MET A 1 -33.63 8.68 -1.35
C MET A 1 -32.42 7.77 -1.47
N ASP A 2 -31.82 7.69 -2.66
CA ASP A 2 -31.03 6.52 -3.08
C ASP A 2 -29.63 6.95 -3.53
N LYS A 3 -28.83 7.48 -2.60
CA LYS A 3 -27.46 7.93 -2.88
C LYS A 3 -26.35 7.10 -2.21
N GLN A 4 -26.66 5.92 -1.66
CA GLN A 4 -25.67 5.17 -0.87
C GLN A 4 -25.13 3.88 -1.52
N ASN A 5 -25.61 3.46 -2.70
CA ASN A 5 -25.25 2.14 -3.25
C ASN A 5 -24.23 2.14 -4.41
N GLN A 6 -23.54 3.25 -4.70
CA GLN A 6 -22.62 3.35 -5.85
C GLN A 6 -21.12 3.38 -5.49
N GLN A 7 -20.75 3.34 -4.21
CA GLN A 7 -19.34 3.48 -3.79
C GLN A 7 -18.63 2.15 -3.45
N ASN A 8 -19.34 1.02 -3.41
CA ASN A 8 -18.80 -0.22 -2.83
C ASN A 8 -18.24 -1.24 -3.84
N GLU A 9 -18.56 -1.12 -5.13
CA GLU A 9 -18.14 -2.16 -6.10
C GLU A 9 -16.67 -2.05 -6.53
N GLY A 10 -16.05 -0.87 -6.39
CA GLY A 10 -14.66 -0.66 -6.83
C GLY A 10 -13.58 -1.18 -5.87
N THR A 11 -13.85 -1.20 -4.55
CA THR A 11 -12.83 -1.54 -3.55
C THR A 11 -12.63 -3.04 -3.39
N TYR A 12 -13.71 -3.83 -3.42
CA TYR A 12 -13.62 -5.29 -3.32
C TYR A 12 -12.96 -5.89 -4.57
N ASP A 13 -13.30 -5.38 -5.77
CA ASP A 13 -12.65 -5.77 -7.02
C ASP A 13 -11.13 -5.49 -7.00
N GLU A 14 -10.73 -4.33 -6.49
CA GLU A 14 -9.31 -3.97 -6.41
C GLU A 14 -8.51 -4.86 -5.46
N VAL A 15 -9.10 -5.22 -4.31
CA VAL A 15 -8.52 -6.14 -3.32
C VAL A 15 -8.40 -7.54 -3.90
N ASP A 16 -9.45 -8.05 -4.53
CA ASP A 16 -9.45 -9.40 -5.10
C ASP A 16 -8.42 -9.53 -6.22
N ARG A 17 -8.31 -8.52 -7.10
CA ARG A 17 -7.27 -8.46 -8.14
C ARG A 17 -5.86 -8.41 -7.55
N TYR A 18 -5.66 -7.68 -6.46
CA TYR A 18 -4.36 -7.60 -5.80
C TYR A 18 -3.97 -8.93 -5.13
N ILE A 19 -4.91 -9.61 -4.48
CA ILE A 19 -4.67 -10.93 -3.85
C ILE A 19 -4.40 -12.01 -4.90
N ALA A 20 -5.09 -11.96 -6.04
CA ALA A 20 -4.89 -12.88 -7.15
C ALA A 20 -3.58 -12.64 -7.92
N LEU A 21 -2.93 -11.49 -7.72
CA LEU A 21 -1.70 -11.12 -8.42
C LEU A 21 -0.57 -12.11 -8.10
N LYS A 22 0.02 -12.69 -9.15
CA LYS A 22 1.22 -13.51 -9.05
C LYS A 22 2.43 -12.65 -9.38
N LEU A 23 3.27 -12.42 -8.37
CA LEU A 23 4.57 -11.79 -8.54
C LEU A 23 5.59 -12.83 -9.04
N GLY A 24 6.57 -12.38 -9.82
CA GLY A 24 7.73 -13.21 -10.15
C GLY A 24 8.60 -13.48 -8.91
N GLU A 25 9.44 -14.52 -8.95
CA GLU A 25 10.30 -14.91 -7.83
C GLU A 25 11.19 -13.75 -7.33
N ASP A 26 11.70 -12.92 -8.25
CA ASP A 26 12.54 -11.75 -7.93
C ASP A 26 11.77 -10.62 -7.23
N GLU A 27 10.47 -10.50 -7.47
CA GLU A 27 9.64 -9.44 -6.88
C GLU A 27 9.11 -9.84 -5.50
N GLN A 28 9.02 -11.14 -5.23
CA GLN A 28 8.43 -11.68 -4.00
C GLN A 28 9.28 -11.41 -2.75
N TYR A 29 10.59 -11.22 -2.92
CA TYR A 29 11.54 -10.91 -1.84
C TYR A 29 12.04 -9.45 -1.86
N SER A 30 11.42 -8.61 -2.70
CA SER A 30 11.81 -7.21 -2.85
C SER A 30 11.20 -6.32 -1.76
N ASN A 31 11.72 -5.10 -1.61
CA ASN A 31 11.13 -4.11 -0.73
C ASN A 31 9.68 -3.83 -1.20
N PRO A 32 8.66 -3.96 -0.33
CA PRO A 32 7.26 -3.73 -0.73
C PRO A 32 7.01 -2.31 -1.27
N LEU A 33 7.85 -1.33 -0.92
CA LEU A 33 7.79 0.01 -1.49
C LEU A 33 8.17 0.04 -2.98
N ASP A 34 9.02 -0.85 -3.45
CA ASP A 34 9.44 -0.89 -4.86
C ASP A 34 8.30 -1.37 -5.76
N PHE A 35 7.45 -2.26 -5.27
CA PHE A 35 6.19 -2.60 -5.94
C PHE A 35 5.31 -1.36 -6.12
N TRP A 36 5.09 -0.58 -5.06
CA TRP A 36 4.22 0.61 -5.09
C TRP A 36 4.83 1.83 -5.78
N LYS A 37 6.15 1.85 -6.07
CA LYS A 37 6.79 2.88 -6.89
C LYS A 37 6.45 2.76 -8.38
N LYS A 38 6.11 1.57 -8.87
CA LYS A 38 5.79 1.35 -10.28
C LYS A 38 4.48 2.06 -10.64
N LYS A 39 4.51 2.92 -11.66
CA LYS A 39 3.35 3.72 -12.09
C LYS A 39 2.15 2.84 -12.45
N ASP A 40 2.40 1.69 -13.08
CA ASP A 40 1.34 0.76 -13.48
C ASP A 40 0.60 0.17 -12.28
N ASN A 41 1.31 -0.12 -11.18
CA ASN A 41 0.69 -0.61 -9.94
C ASN A 41 -0.11 0.47 -9.22
N GLN A 42 0.35 1.73 -9.28
CA GLN A 42 -0.39 2.86 -8.70
C GLN A 42 -1.71 3.13 -9.44
N LEU A 43 -1.70 2.97 -10.77
CA LEU A 43 -2.89 3.15 -11.61
C LEU A 43 -3.82 1.93 -11.56
N GLY A 44 -3.26 0.72 -11.46
CA GLY A 44 -4.02 -0.53 -11.37
C GLY A 44 -4.68 -0.77 -10.01
N PHE A 45 -4.11 -0.21 -8.94
CA PHE A 45 -4.60 -0.31 -7.57
C PHE A 45 -4.60 1.06 -6.86
N PRO A 46 -5.45 2.01 -7.28
CA PRO A 46 -5.44 3.38 -6.78
C PRO A 46 -5.83 3.50 -5.29
N SER A 47 -6.82 2.73 -4.81
CA SER A 47 -7.29 2.80 -3.42
C SER A 47 -6.30 2.12 -2.48
N LEU A 48 -5.81 0.95 -2.87
CA LEU A 48 -4.78 0.22 -2.15
C LEU A 48 -3.45 0.97 -2.13
N PHE A 49 -3.10 1.68 -3.20
CA PHE A 49 -1.90 2.51 -3.20
C PHE A 49 -1.99 3.64 -2.15
N GLN A 50 -3.13 4.33 -2.06
CA GLN A 50 -3.32 5.34 -1.02
C GLN A 50 -3.25 4.73 0.39
N LEU A 51 -3.76 3.52 0.55
CA LEU A 51 -3.69 2.78 1.81
C LEU A 51 -2.24 2.39 2.14
N ALA A 52 -1.53 1.78 1.20
CA ALA A 52 -0.15 1.35 1.34
C ALA A 52 0.77 2.51 1.74
N LYS A 53 0.60 3.69 1.15
CA LYS A 53 1.34 4.91 1.54
C LYS A 53 1.15 5.26 3.02
N ARG A 54 -0.08 5.14 3.53
CA ARG A 54 -0.38 5.46 4.93
C ARG A 54 0.24 4.43 5.87
N TYR A 55 0.11 3.14 5.55
CA TYR A 55 0.62 2.07 6.40
C TYR A 55 2.14 1.99 6.40
N PHE A 56 2.79 2.02 5.23
CA PHE A 56 4.25 1.92 5.16
C PHE A 56 4.98 3.19 5.61
N ALA A 57 4.29 4.33 5.72
CA ALA A 57 4.85 5.53 6.33
C ALA A 57 4.86 5.47 7.87
N ILE A 58 4.14 4.53 8.49
CA ILE A 58 4.12 4.36 9.94
C ILE A 58 5.41 3.65 10.35
N PRO A 59 6.28 4.29 11.16
CA PRO A 59 7.44 3.60 11.70
C PRO A 59 6.98 2.42 12.55
N CYS A 60 7.58 1.24 12.33
CA CYS A 60 7.26 0.03 13.10
C CYS A 60 7.65 0.15 14.60
N SER A 61 8.49 1.13 14.94
CA SER A 61 8.96 1.38 16.30
C SER A 61 8.53 2.75 16.79
N SER A 62 8.11 2.85 18.05
CA SER A 62 7.90 4.11 18.79
C SER A 62 9.18 4.94 18.94
N SER A 63 10.33 4.33 18.68
CA SER A 63 11.66 4.87 18.90
C SER A 63 12.34 5.41 17.63
N ALA A 64 11.57 5.76 16.59
CA ALA A 64 12.13 6.31 15.34
C ALA A 64 13.05 7.54 15.55
N VAL A 65 12.93 8.20 16.71
CA VAL A 65 13.67 9.40 17.12
C VAL A 65 14.86 9.12 18.06
N GLU A 66 15.07 7.90 18.56
CA GLU A 66 16.14 7.61 19.53
C GLU A 66 17.53 7.98 19.00
N ARG A 67 17.78 7.74 17.71
CA ARG A 67 19.05 8.14 17.08
C ARG A 67 19.26 9.66 17.07
N GLN A 68 18.20 10.46 17.01
CA GLN A 68 18.32 11.92 17.11
C GLN A 68 18.53 12.38 18.56
N PHE A 69 17.99 11.66 19.55
CA PHE A 69 18.22 11.94 20.97
C PHE A 69 19.63 11.55 21.45
N SER A 70 20.24 10.50 20.88
CA SER A 70 21.63 10.14 21.21
C SER A 70 22.69 11.09 20.64
N ALA A 71 22.32 11.97 19.72
CA ALA A 71 23.22 12.96 19.11
C ALA A 71 23.14 14.36 19.76
N ALA A 72 22.30 14.51 20.79
CA ALA A 72 22.19 15.71 21.64
C ALA A 72 22.90 15.46 22.98
#